data_AF-A0A0W8I7W8-F1
#
_entry.id   AF-A0A0W8I7W8-F1
#
_cell.length_a   1.000
_cell.length_b   1.000
_cell.length_c   1.000
_cell.angle_alpha   90.00
_cell.angle_beta   90.00
_cell.angle_gamma   90.00
#
_symmetry.space_group_name_H-M   'P 1'
#
loop_
_entity.id
_entity.type
_entity.pdbx_description
1 polymer ?
#
loop_
_entity_poly.entity_id
_entity_poly.type
_entity_poly.pdbx_seq_one_letter_code
_entity_poly.pdbx_strand_id
1 'polypeptide(L)'
;MMSALRRKQVTPEVFRRIADAIDAMAVDDAAKRTKREIERRSGLSHDAVDRAFKQDEEAETEWHITRRFHDLREGRGTGMSPDRRRKVETKQALADAKEKLKAEERQNERYMMALFAMHLNATEQDRAQEGDVIPMGRNRRPNRWT
;
A
#
# COMPACT_ATOMS: atom_id res chain seq x y z
N MET A 1 -9.46 49.16 -32.91
CA MET A 1 -9.54 47.69 -33.06
C MET A 1 -8.14 47.12 -32.90
N MET A 2 -7.85 46.52 -31.74
CA MET A 2 -6.55 45.89 -31.50
C MET A 2 -6.44 44.64 -32.37
N SER A 3 -5.49 44.66 -33.30
CA SER A 3 -5.04 43.49 -34.05
C SER A 3 -4.65 42.41 -33.05
N ALA A 4 -5.48 41.38 -32.92
CA ALA A 4 -5.08 40.14 -32.30
C ALA A 4 -3.94 39.59 -33.17
N LEU A 5 -2.69 39.87 -32.78
CA LEU A 5 -1.50 39.18 -33.25
C LEU A 5 -1.86 37.70 -33.28
N ARG A 6 -2.10 37.15 -34.48
CA ARG A 6 -2.39 35.73 -34.66
C ARG A 6 -1.18 34.99 -34.12
N ARG A 7 -1.28 34.50 -32.88
CA ARG A 7 -0.22 33.70 -32.26
C ARG A 7 0.08 32.55 -33.22
N LYS A 8 1.36 32.32 -33.50
CA LYS A 8 1.80 31.27 -34.42
C LYS A 8 1.29 29.93 -33.89
N GLN A 9 0.29 29.39 -34.56
CA GLN A 9 -0.34 28.12 -34.23
C GLN A 9 0.69 27.01 -34.30
N VAL A 10 0.72 26.16 -33.28
CA VAL A 10 1.56 24.97 -33.25
C VAL A 10 1.03 23.97 -34.26
N THR A 11 1.93 23.38 -35.05
CA THR A 11 1.53 22.43 -36.09
C THR A 11 1.13 21.09 -35.48
N PRO A 12 0.22 20.33 -36.12
CA PRO A 12 -0.17 18.99 -35.66
C PRO A 12 1.02 18.04 -35.48
N GLU A 13 2.07 18.20 -36.29
CA GLU A 13 3.28 17.39 -36.17
C GLU A 13 4.04 17.62 -34.86
N VAL A 14 4.05 18.85 -34.34
CA VAL A 14 4.65 19.15 -33.03
C VAL A 14 3.84 18.46 -31.93
N PHE A 15 2.52 18.52 -31.98
CA PHE A 15 1.66 17.82 -31.02
C PHE A 15 1.87 16.30 -31.05
N ARG A 16 1.92 15.72 -32.25
CA ARG A 16 2.22 14.29 -32.43
C ARG A 16 3.55 13.90 -31.81
N ARG A 17 4.64 14.62 -32.10
CA ARG A 17 5.97 14.32 -31.55
C ARG A 17 6.01 14.43 -30.01
N ILE A 18 5.25 15.37 -29.44
CA ILE A 18 5.13 15.50 -27.99
C ILE A 18 4.34 14.33 -27.41
N ALA A 19 3.23 13.94 -28.05
CA ALA A 19 2.44 12.77 -27.66
C ALA A 19 3.28 11.48 -27.70
N ASP A 20 4.02 11.24 -28.79
CA ASP A 20 4.90 10.09 -28.94
C ASP A 20 5.99 10.06 -27.86
N ALA A 21 6.55 11.23 -27.51
CA ALA A 21 7.54 11.35 -26.43
C ALA A 21 6.93 11.04 -25.05
N ILE A 22 5.70 11.50 -24.79
CA ILE A 22 4.94 11.18 -23.56
C ILE A 22 4.69 9.67 -23.47
N ASP A 23 4.32 9.03 -24.58
CA ASP A 23 4.10 7.57 -24.62
C ASP A 23 5.40 6.80 -24.40
N ALA A 24 6.49 7.20 -25.07
CA ALA A 24 7.80 6.60 -24.85
C ALA A 24 8.25 6.76 -23.39
N MET A 25 7.94 7.89 -22.75
CA MET A 25 8.19 8.09 -21.32
C MET A 25 7.29 7.20 -20.48
N ALA A 26 6.06 6.89 -20.90
CA ALA A 26 5.16 6.02 -20.14
C ALA A 26 5.71 4.60 -20.00
N VAL A 27 6.31 4.06 -21.06
CA VAL A 27 6.90 2.71 -21.08
C VAL A 27 8.30 2.64 -20.46
N ASP A 28 9.02 3.77 -20.39
CA ASP A 28 10.36 3.84 -19.81
C ASP A 28 10.33 4.25 -18.33
N ASP A 29 10.72 3.29 -17.49
CA ASP A 29 10.74 3.43 -16.04
C ASP A 29 11.84 4.35 -15.52
N ALA A 30 12.92 4.50 -16.28
CA ALA A 30 14.05 5.37 -15.93
C ALA A 30 13.83 6.81 -16.40
N ALA A 31 12.85 7.04 -17.28
CA ALA A 31 12.58 8.35 -17.85
C ALA A 31 12.07 9.34 -16.80
N LYS A 32 12.74 10.50 -16.70
CA LYS A 32 12.30 11.60 -15.83
C LYS A 32 11.02 12.20 -16.37
N ARG A 33 9.96 12.30 -15.55
CA ARG A 33 8.66 12.86 -15.95
C ARG A 33 8.64 14.40 -15.95
N THR A 34 9.48 15.01 -16.79
CA THR A 34 9.64 16.47 -16.92
C THR A 34 9.53 16.92 -18.37
N LYS A 35 9.15 18.19 -18.60
CA LYS A 35 9.11 18.79 -19.95
C LYS A 35 10.47 18.75 -20.66
N ARG A 36 11.58 18.87 -19.90
CA ARG A 36 12.95 18.71 -20.42
C ARG A 36 13.25 17.31 -20.96
N GLU A 37 12.60 16.26 -20.45
CA GLU A 37 12.72 14.92 -21.01
C GLU A 37 11.92 14.81 -22.33
N ILE A 38 10.74 15.46 -22.39
CA ILE A 38 9.95 15.56 -23.62
C ILE A 38 10.75 16.27 -24.71
N GLU A 39 11.41 17.38 -24.42
CA GLU A 39 12.30 18.08 -25.36
C GLU A 39 13.38 17.14 -25.92
N ARG A 40 14.08 16.43 -25.02
CA ARG A 40 15.14 15.50 -25.42
C ARG A 40 14.64 14.36 -26.30
N ARG A 41 13.47 13.79 -26.00
CA ARG A 41 12.90 12.65 -26.76
C ARG A 41 12.24 13.07 -28.05
N SER A 42 11.50 14.17 -28.03
CA SER A 42 10.81 14.70 -29.20
C SER A 42 11.75 15.40 -30.17
N GLY A 43 12.93 15.84 -29.73
CA GLY A 43 13.88 16.62 -30.54
C GLY A 43 13.39 18.04 -30.83
N LEU A 44 12.43 18.54 -30.04
CA LEU A 44 11.85 19.87 -30.17
C LEU A 44 12.54 20.85 -29.23
N SER A 45 12.51 22.14 -29.57
CA SER A 45 12.98 23.19 -28.67
C SER A 45 12.03 23.38 -27.50
N HIS A 46 12.58 23.87 -26.38
CA HIS A 46 11.81 24.22 -25.18
C HIS A 46 10.62 25.13 -25.50
N ASP A 47 10.84 26.20 -26.28
CA ASP A 47 9.79 27.13 -26.73
C ASP A 47 8.68 26.46 -27.53
N ALA A 48 9.02 25.46 -28.37
CA ALA A 48 8.02 24.75 -29.16
C ALA A 48 7.14 23.87 -28.26
N VAL A 49 7.76 23.18 -27.30
CA VAL A 49 7.08 22.35 -26.31
C VAL A 49 6.18 23.21 -25.42
N ASP A 50 6.68 24.30 -24.85
CA ASP A 50 5.88 25.16 -23.98
C ASP A 50 4.72 25.85 -24.70
N ARG A 51 4.92 26.26 -25.96
CA ARG A 51 3.83 26.81 -26.77
C ARG A 51 2.76 25.75 -27.06
N ALA A 52 3.16 24.51 -27.32
CA ALA A 52 2.22 23.42 -27.55
C ALA A 52 1.37 23.15 -26.29
N PHE A 53 2.01 23.03 -25.12
CA PHE A 53 1.30 22.85 -23.85
C PHE A 53 0.34 24.01 -23.56
N LYS A 54 0.81 25.26 -23.75
CA LYS A 54 -0.05 26.44 -23.54
C LYS A 54 -1.24 26.46 -24.51
N GLN A 55 -1.03 26.09 -25.77
CA GLN A 55 -2.10 26.02 -26.76
C GLN A 55 -3.12 24.93 -26.42
N ASP A 56 -2.66 23.78 -25.96
CA ASP A 56 -3.53 22.67 -25.54
C ASP A 56 -4.32 22.97 -24.26
N GLU A 57 -3.75 23.76 -23.36
CA GLU A 57 -4.43 24.25 -22.16
C GLU A 57 -5.48 25.35 -22.48
N GLU A 58 -5.19 26.24 -23.44
CA GLU A 58 -6.11 27.30 -23.87
C GLU A 58 -7.25 26.77 -24.76
N ALA A 59 -6.99 25.75 -25.58
CA ALA A 59 -7.96 25.11 -26.45
C ALA A 59 -7.67 23.62 -26.48
N GLU A 60 -8.51 22.83 -25.80
CA GLU A 60 -8.35 21.39 -25.70
C GLU A 60 -8.15 20.78 -27.10
N THR A 61 -6.94 20.29 -27.38
CA THR A 61 -6.61 19.72 -28.69
C THR A 61 -6.89 18.23 -28.71
N GLU A 62 -7.07 17.66 -29.91
CA GLU A 62 -7.25 16.21 -30.13
C GLU A 62 -6.17 15.34 -29.45
N TRP A 63 -4.98 15.90 -29.23
CA TRP A 63 -3.85 15.18 -28.66
C TRP A 63 -3.87 15.13 -27.13
N HIS A 64 -4.63 16.03 -26.49
CA HIS A 64 -4.76 16.19 -25.04
C HIS A 64 -3.41 16.09 -24.30
N ILE A 65 -2.35 16.71 -24.84
CA ILE A 65 -0.97 16.50 -24.35
C ILE A 65 -0.77 16.96 -22.90
N THR A 66 -1.50 17.99 -22.48
CA THR A 66 -1.49 18.53 -21.12
C THR A 66 -2.06 17.51 -20.17
N ARG A 67 -3.25 16.97 -20.47
CA ARG A 67 -3.89 15.93 -19.68
C ARG A 67 -3.03 14.66 -19.63
N ARG A 68 -2.51 14.20 -20.77
CA ARG A 68 -1.66 13.01 -20.83
C ARG A 68 -0.38 13.18 -20.01
N PHE A 69 0.27 14.33 -20.09
CA PHE A 69 1.46 14.62 -19.29
C PHE A 69 1.12 14.78 -17.80
N HIS A 70 -0.05 15.34 -17.50
CA HIS A 70 -0.56 15.45 -16.15
C HIS A 70 -0.83 14.06 -15.55
N ASP A 71 -1.55 13.19 -16.23
CA ASP A 71 -1.80 11.80 -15.82
C ASP A 71 -0.48 11.03 -15.63
N LEU A 72 0.50 11.29 -16.51
CA LEU A 72 1.85 10.74 -16.41
C LEU A 72 2.59 11.19 -15.12
N ARG A 73 2.30 12.41 -14.63
CA ARG A 73 2.88 12.99 -13.40
C ARG A 73 2.05 12.67 -12.15
N GLU A 74 0.73 12.73 -12.25
CA GLU A 74 -0.25 12.58 -11.18
C GLU A 74 -0.60 11.13 -10.86
N GLY A 75 -0.29 10.19 -11.75
CA GLY A 75 -0.37 8.75 -11.51
C GLY A 75 0.56 8.21 -10.41
N ARG A 76 0.80 8.99 -9.32
CA ARG A 76 1.59 8.79 -8.10
C ARG A 76 2.94 9.55 -8.09
N GLY A 77 3.44 9.87 -6.89
CA GLY A 77 4.50 10.85 -6.62
C GLY A 77 5.88 10.61 -7.26
N THR A 78 6.50 11.68 -7.72
CA THR A 78 7.95 11.83 -7.96
C THR A 78 8.62 10.67 -8.73
N GLY A 79 8.48 10.67 -10.06
CA GLY A 79 9.46 10.05 -10.97
C GLY A 79 9.67 8.54 -10.89
N MET A 80 8.75 7.77 -10.30
CA MET A 80 8.79 6.31 -10.34
C MET A 80 7.77 5.79 -11.35
N SER A 81 8.12 4.70 -12.04
CA SER A 81 7.20 4.06 -12.96
C SER A 81 6.01 3.40 -12.26
N PRO A 82 4.89 3.18 -12.99
CA PRO A 82 3.74 2.44 -12.47
C PRO A 82 4.11 1.05 -11.94
N ASP A 83 4.99 0.32 -12.64
CA ASP A 83 5.40 -1.04 -12.26
C ASP A 83 6.31 -1.06 -11.03
N ARG A 84 7.24 -0.10 -10.92
CA ARG A 84 8.10 0.02 -9.74
C ARG A 84 7.29 0.34 -8.49
N ARG A 85 6.23 1.14 -8.62
CA ARG A 85 5.32 1.44 -7.51
C ARG A 85 4.50 0.23 -7.10
N ARG A 86 3.95 -0.54 -8.05
CA ARG A 86 3.27 -1.81 -7.75
C ARG A 86 4.20 -2.76 -6.98
N LYS A 87 5.47 -2.83 -7.35
CA LYS A 87 6.48 -3.64 -6.63
C LYS A 87 6.76 -3.13 -5.21
N VAL A 88 6.72 -1.82 -4.97
CA VAL A 88 6.91 -1.25 -3.62
C VAL A 88 5.66 -1.46 -2.77
N GLU A 89 4.47 -1.19 -3.31
CA GLU A 89 3.19 -1.41 -2.61
C GLU A 89 2.98 -2.87 -2.27
N THR A 90 3.25 -3.79 -3.20
CA THR A 90 3.18 -5.24 -2.92
C THR A 90 4.20 -5.66 -1.87
N LYS A 91 5.42 -5.12 -1.89
CA LYS A 91 6.42 -5.38 -0.84
C LYS A 91 5.97 -4.87 0.53
N GLN A 92 5.37 -3.69 0.60
CA GLN A 92 4.84 -3.12 1.84
C GLN A 92 3.65 -3.94 2.35
N ALA A 93 2.68 -4.25 1.49
CA ALA A 93 1.54 -5.08 1.85
C ALA A 93 1.96 -6.48 2.35
N LEU A 94 3.01 -7.07 1.77
CA LEU A 94 3.55 -8.35 2.21
C LEU A 94 4.26 -8.23 3.56
N ALA A 95 4.97 -7.12 3.81
CA ALA A 95 5.55 -6.83 5.12
C ALA A 95 4.45 -6.68 6.20
N ASP A 96 3.41 -5.90 5.91
CA ASP A 96 2.28 -5.69 6.82
C ASP A 96 1.54 -7.00 7.10
N ALA A 97 1.33 -7.85 6.08
CA ALA A 97 0.71 -9.16 6.23
C ALA A 97 1.56 -10.09 7.11
N LYS A 98 2.90 -10.07 6.95
CA LYS A 98 3.81 -10.84 7.80
C LYS A 98 3.79 -10.37 9.25
N GLU A 99 3.71 -9.07 9.49
CA GLU A 99 3.59 -8.56 10.86
C GLU A 99 2.28 -8.97 11.52
N LYS A 100 1.16 -8.93 10.79
CA LYS A 100 -0.13 -9.41 11.29
C LYS A 100 -0.12 -10.89 11.63
N LEU A 101 0.43 -11.71 10.74
CA LEU A 101 0.55 -13.16 10.96
C LEU A 101 1.36 -13.44 12.23
N LYS A 102 2.50 -12.76 12.41
CA LYS A 102 3.33 -12.90 13.61
C LYS A 102 2.60 -12.43 14.88
N ALA A 103 1.75 -11.40 14.79
CA ALA A 103 0.94 -10.94 15.91
C ALA A 103 -0.13 -11.96 16.29
N GLU A 104 -0.81 -12.55 15.30
CA GLU A 104 -1.81 -13.61 15.51
C GLU A 104 -1.19 -14.88 16.09
N GLU A 105 -0.02 -15.31 15.59
CA GLU A 105 0.72 -16.45 16.15
C GLU A 105 1.03 -16.24 17.64
N ARG A 106 1.55 -15.06 18.01
CA ARG A 106 1.82 -14.73 19.42
C ARG A 106 0.55 -14.71 20.27
N GLN A 107 -0.57 -14.27 19.71
CA GLN A 107 -1.84 -14.27 20.43
C GLN A 107 -2.34 -15.70 20.66
N ASN A 108 -2.17 -16.57 19.66
CA ASN A 108 -2.53 -17.97 19.75
C ASN A 108 -1.65 -18.73 20.74
N GLU A 109 -0.33 -18.51 20.73
CA GLU A 109 0.60 -19.05 21.73
C GLU A 109 0.19 -18.69 23.16
N ARG A 110 -0.16 -17.42 23.41
CA ARG A 110 -0.64 -16.97 24.72
C ARG A 110 -1.95 -17.64 25.12
N TYR A 111 -2.87 -17.77 24.18
CA TYR A 111 -4.16 -18.42 24.42
C TYR A 111 -3.98 -19.91 24.77
N MET A 112 -3.16 -20.63 24.00
CA MET A 112 -2.84 -22.03 24.26
C MET A 112 -2.16 -22.20 25.61
N MET A 113 -1.20 -21.34 25.95
CA MET A 113 -0.53 -21.38 27.25
C MET A 113 -1.51 -21.14 28.41
N ALA A 114 -2.47 -20.24 28.24
CA ALA A 114 -3.54 -20.02 29.23
C ALA A 114 -4.45 -21.24 29.39
N LEU A 115 -4.85 -21.89 28.29
CA LEU A 115 -5.64 -23.12 28.34
C LEU A 115 -4.88 -24.26 29.04
N PHE A 116 -3.59 -24.44 28.73
CA PHE A 116 -2.76 -25.44 29.40
C PHE A 116 -2.63 -25.14 30.91
N ALA A 117 -2.40 -23.89 31.30
CA ALA A 117 -2.34 -23.51 32.71
C ALA A 117 -3.67 -23.76 33.45
N MET A 118 -4.81 -23.44 32.82
CA MET A 118 -6.13 -23.76 33.38
C MET A 118 -6.33 -25.26 33.55
N HIS A 119 -5.95 -26.06 32.56
CA HIS A 119 -6.09 -27.51 32.63
C HIS A 119 -5.22 -28.11 33.73
N LEU A 120 -3.95 -27.69 33.85
CA LEU A 120 -3.05 -28.13 34.92
C LEU A 120 -3.63 -27.80 36.30
N ASN A 121 -4.08 -26.55 36.50
CA ASN A 121 -4.70 -26.14 37.76
C ASN A 121 -5.94 -26.97 38.11
N ALA A 122 -6.79 -27.28 37.12
CA ALA A 122 -7.97 -28.12 37.33
C ALA A 122 -7.56 -29.54 37.77
N THR A 123 -6.57 -30.15 37.11
CA THR A 123 -6.09 -31.48 37.49
C THR A 123 -5.40 -31.52 38.86
N GLU A 124 -4.76 -30.43 39.28
CA GLU A 124 -4.18 -30.31 40.62
C GLU A 124 -5.25 -30.16 41.70
N GLN A 125 -6.35 -29.44 41.42
CA GLN A 125 -7.48 -29.32 42.32
C GLN A 125 -8.23 -30.64 42.51
N ASP A 126 -8.41 -31.41 41.42
CA ASP A 126 -9.04 -32.73 41.48
C ASP A 126 -8.21 -33.71 42.33
N ARG A 127 -6.87 -33.70 42.17
CA ARG A 127 -5.95 -34.50 43.00
C ARG A 127 -5.94 -34.06 44.47
N ALA A 128 -6.11 -32.78 44.75
CA ALA A 128 -6.20 -32.27 46.11
C ALA A 128 -7.53 -32.68 46.79
N GLN A 129 -8.63 -32.79 46.03
CA GLN A 129 -9.92 -33.25 46.53
C GLN A 129 -9.96 -34.77 46.78
N GLU A 130 -9.27 -35.59 45.98
CA GLU A 130 -9.12 -37.03 46.26
C GLU A 130 -8.33 -37.32 47.56
N GLY A 131 -7.57 -36.34 48.07
CA GLY A 131 -6.84 -36.42 49.34
C GLY A 131 -7.65 -36.06 50.58
N ASP A 132 -8.91 -35.63 50.47
CA ASP A 132 -9.75 -35.27 51.61
C ASP A 132 -10.33 -36.55 52.27
N VAL A 133 -9.47 -37.20 53.05
CA VAL A 133 -9.81 -38.38 53.85
C VAL A 133 -10.83 -37.98 54.92
N ILE A 134 -12.11 -38.26 54.67
CA ILE A 134 -13.18 -38.11 55.66
C ILE A 134 -12.82 -38.95 56.90
N PRO A 135 -12.63 -38.36 58.10
CA PRO A 135 -12.34 -39.14 59.29
C PRO A 135 -13.58 -39.98 59.66
N MET A 136 -13.51 -41.29 59.45
CA MET A 136 -14.52 -42.23 59.97
C MET A 136 -14.50 -42.17 61.50
N GLY A 137 -15.51 -41.50 62.07
CA GLY A 137 -15.70 -41.40 63.51
C GLY A 137 -15.70 -42.78 64.15
N ARG A 138 -14.79 -43.01 65.11
CA ARG A 138 -14.79 -44.22 65.93
C ARG A 138 -16.10 -44.27 66.72
N ASN A 139 -16.91 -45.27 66.43
CA ASN A 139 -18.15 -45.57 67.15
C ASN A 139 -17.82 -45.88 68.62
N ARG A 140 -17.81 -44.86 69.49
CA ARG A 140 -17.62 -45.06 70.93
C ARG A 140 -18.92 -45.61 71.49
N ARG A 141 -18.91 -46.90 71.85
CA ARG A 141 -19.99 -47.55 72.59
C ARG A 141 -20.20 -46.79 73.91
N PRO A 142 -21.43 -46.41 74.29
CA PRO A 142 -21.69 -45.86 75.61
C PRO A 142 -21.48 -46.98 76.63
N ASN A 143 -20.46 -46.83 77.49
CA ASN A 143 -20.20 -47.80 78.55
C ASN A 143 -21.34 -47.74 79.56
N ARG A 144 -22.03 -48.86 79.77
CA ARG A 144 -23.26 -48.99 80.56
C ARG A 144 -22.91 -49.77 81.85
N TRP A 145 -23.07 -49.11 83.02
CA TRP A 145 -22.99 -49.65 84.40
C TRP A 145 -21.56 -50.03 84.86
N THR A 146 -21.14 -49.82 86.11
CA THR A 146 -21.81 -49.82 87.43
C THR A 146 -21.26 -48.75 88.36
#